data_AF-A0A8R7QDR4-F1
#
_entry.id   AF-A0A8R7QDR4-F1
#
_cell.length_a   1.000
_cell.length_b   1.000
_cell.length_c   1.000
_cell.angle_alpha   90.00
_cell.angle_beta   90.00
_cell.angle_gamma   90.00
#
_symmetry.space_group_name_H-M   'P 1'
#
loop_
_entity.id
_entity.type
_entity.pdbx_description
1 polymer ?
#
loop_
_entity_poly.entity_id
_entity_poly.type
_entity_poly.pdbx_seq_one_letter_code
_entity_poly.pdbx_strand_id
1 'polypeptide(L)'
;MMRRCELPARDLRLLDPLFVYPSTVLGCERAIVVNLEQIRCIITADEVLLLNSFNSYVFQYAAELQRRLLQCAEGDELPFEFRALELALEAACSFLDAQLHLWVQELVP
;
A
#
# COMPACT_ATOMS: atom_id res chain seq x y z
N MET A 1 -12.79 4.61 -14.89
CA MET A 1 -11.65 4.18 -14.04
C MET A 1 -11.12 2.79 -14.41
N MET A 2 -11.97 1.79 -14.68
CA MET A 2 -11.57 0.40 -15.00
C MET A 2 -10.88 0.16 -16.37
N ARG A 3 -10.75 1.17 -17.25
CA ARG A 3 -10.10 1.01 -18.57
C ARG A 3 -8.62 1.43 -18.60
N ARG A 4 -8.05 1.92 -17.50
CA ARG A 4 -6.68 2.44 -17.48
C ARG A 4 -5.62 1.44 -16.98
N CYS A 5 -6.02 0.32 -16.36
CA CYS A 5 -5.09 -0.61 -15.71
C CYS A 5 -4.98 -2.00 -16.37
N GLU A 6 -5.68 -2.28 -17.48
CA GLU A 6 -5.63 -3.59 -18.18
C GLU A 6 -5.75 -4.83 -17.24
N LEU A 7 -6.45 -4.66 -16.12
CA LEU A 7 -6.70 -5.73 -15.16
C LEU A 7 -7.71 -6.71 -15.77
N PRO A 8 -7.39 -8.02 -15.86
CA PRO A 8 -8.38 -9.03 -16.19
C PRO A 8 -9.53 -8.95 -15.17
N ALA A 9 -10.78 -9.15 -15.61
CA ALA A 9 -11.97 -9.08 -14.73
C ALA A 9 -11.91 -10.02 -13.50
N ARG A 10 -10.98 -10.98 -13.47
CA ARG A 10 -10.66 -11.83 -12.31
C ARG A 10 -9.99 -11.07 -11.16
N ASP A 11 -9.06 -10.17 -11.45
CA ASP A 11 -8.32 -9.41 -10.42
C ASP A 11 -9.16 -8.27 -9.83
N LEU A 12 -10.21 -7.86 -10.54
CA LEU A 12 -11.18 -6.90 -10.03
C LEU A 12 -11.99 -7.47 -8.83
N ARG A 13 -12.18 -8.80 -8.76
CA ARG A 13 -12.84 -9.47 -7.62
C ARG A 13 -11.95 -9.56 -6.37
N LEU A 14 -10.63 -9.41 -6.52
CA LEU A 14 -9.67 -9.31 -5.41
C LEU A 14 -9.72 -7.93 -4.73
N LEU A 15 -10.16 -6.91 -5.48
CA LEU A 15 -10.38 -5.54 -4.99
C LEU A 15 -11.80 -5.33 -4.42
N ASP A 16 -12.66 -6.35 -4.45
CA ASP A 16 -14.01 -6.27 -3.90
C ASP A 16 -13.93 -6.16 -2.36
N PRO A 17 -14.43 -5.07 -1.75
CA PRO A 17 -14.38 -4.87 -0.30
C PRO A 17 -15.10 -5.96 0.51
N LEU A 18 -15.95 -6.77 -0.14
CA LEU A 18 -16.70 -7.87 0.47
C LEU A 18 -15.90 -9.16 0.61
N PHE A 19 -14.72 -9.27 -0.03
CA PHE A 19 -13.86 -10.45 0.06
C PHE A 19 -12.61 -10.16 0.91
N VAL A 20 -12.53 -10.82 2.05
CA VAL A 20 -11.33 -10.87 2.91
C VAL A 20 -10.27 -11.70 2.20
N TYR A 21 -9.52 -11.10 1.27
CA TYR A 21 -8.35 -11.73 0.67
C TYR A 21 -7.10 -11.50 1.53
N PRO A 22 -6.15 -12.46 1.56
CA PRO A 22 -4.85 -12.30 2.22
C PRO A 22 -4.05 -11.13 1.64
N SER A 23 -3.04 -10.68 2.38
CA SER A 23 -2.09 -9.67 1.93
C SER A 23 -1.53 -10.00 0.54
N THR A 24 -1.72 -9.13 -0.44
CA THR A 24 -1.35 -9.34 -1.85
C THR A 24 -0.68 -8.11 -2.46
N VAL A 25 0.37 -8.36 -3.24
CA VAL A 25 1.00 -7.37 -4.12
C VAL A 25 0.93 -7.94 -5.53
N LEU A 26 0.25 -7.23 -6.42
CA LEU A 26 -0.02 -7.64 -7.79
C LEU A 26 0.58 -6.60 -8.73
N GLY A 27 1.56 -7.01 -9.52
CA GLY A 27 2.07 -6.20 -10.63
C GLY A 27 1.21 -6.38 -11.87
N CYS A 28 0.67 -5.29 -12.39
CA CYS A 28 -0.03 -5.22 -13.68
C CYS A 28 0.75 -4.31 -14.63
N GLU A 29 0.49 -4.38 -15.94
CA GLU A 29 1.24 -3.64 -16.97
C GLU A 29 1.40 -2.14 -16.70
N ARG A 30 0.44 -1.52 -16.01
CA ARG A 30 0.42 -0.07 -15.75
C ARG A 30 0.14 0.33 -14.30
N ALA A 31 0.03 -0.66 -13.40
CA ALA A 31 -0.30 -0.40 -12.02
C ALA A 31 0.17 -1.54 -11.12
N ILE A 32 0.49 -1.21 -9.87
CA ILE A 32 0.77 -2.17 -8.82
C ILE A 32 -0.39 -2.08 -7.83
N VAL A 33 -1.14 -3.17 -7.69
CA VAL A 33 -2.22 -3.27 -6.72
C VAL A 33 -1.65 -3.85 -5.43
N VAL A 34 -1.82 -3.12 -4.34
CA VAL A 34 -1.34 -3.49 -3.01
C VAL A 34 -2.55 -3.61 -2.09
N ASN A 35 -2.78 -4.79 -1.56
CA ASN A 35 -3.78 -5.05 -0.53
C ASN A 35 -3.03 -5.63 0.68
N LEU A 36 -2.64 -4.77 1.60
CA LEU A 36 -2.08 -5.13 2.89
C LEU A 36 -3.14 -4.85 3.96
N GLU A 37 -3.10 -5.57 5.07
CA GLU A 37 -4.13 -5.57 6.11
C GLU A 37 -4.69 -4.17 6.45
N GLN A 38 -3.82 -3.17 6.61
CA GLN A 38 -4.18 -1.78 6.94
C GLN A 38 -4.08 -0.80 5.76
N ILE A 39 -3.46 -1.19 4.65
CA ILE A 39 -3.21 -0.31 3.50
C ILE A 39 -3.66 -1.02 2.23
N ARG A 40 -4.70 -0.47 1.60
CA ARG A 40 -5.09 -0.86 0.24
C ARG A 40 -4.79 0.30 -0.68
N CYS A 41 -3.98 0.09 -1.70
CA CYS A 41 -3.69 1.12 -2.68
C CYS A 41 -3.46 0.55 -4.08
N ILE A 42 -3.64 1.42 -5.07
CA ILE A 42 -3.27 1.17 -6.45
C ILE A 42 -2.20 2.21 -6.78
N ILE A 43 -0.99 1.73 -7.02
CA ILE A 43 0.15 2.55 -7.39
C ILE A 43 0.22 2.57 -8.92
N THR A 44 0.30 3.75 -9.50
CA THR A 44 0.54 3.93 -10.94
C THR A 44 1.89 4.63 -11.13
N ALA A 45 2.28 4.88 -12.38
CA ALA A 45 3.53 5.60 -12.68
C ALA A 45 3.54 7.06 -12.18
N ASP A 46 2.36 7.67 -12.01
CA ASP A 46 2.22 9.10 -11.70
C ASP A 46 1.56 9.38 -10.35
N GLU A 47 0.72 8.46 -9.87
CA GLU A 47 -0.10 8.68 -8.66
C GLU A 47 -0.35 7.39 -7.88
N VAL A 48 -0.65 7.54 -6.58
CA VAL A 48 -1.06 6.45 -5.70
C VAL A 48 -2.49 6.68 -5.24
N LEU A 49 -3.36 5.71 -5.50
CA LEU A 49 -4.77 5.73 -5.13
C LEU A 49 -4.98 4.90 -3.88
N LEU A 50 -5.27 5.54 -2.75
CA LEU A 50 -5.56 4.85 -1.48
C LEU A 50 -7.05 4.46 -1.42
N LEU A 51 -7.31 3.17 -1.21
CA LEU A 51 -8.63 2.60 -1.04
C LEU A 51 -8.87 2.43 0.46
N ASN A 52 -9.95 3.03 0.98
CA ASN A 52 -10.32 3.08 2.41
C ASN A 52 -9.71 4.26 3.22
N SER A 53 -10.12 5.48 2.89
CA SER A 53 -9.68 6.74 3.51
C SER A 53 -10.19 7.02 4.93
N PHE A 54 -10.99 6.14 5.52
CA PHE A 54 -11.62 6.38 6.83
C PHE A 54 -10.77 5.98 8.04
N ASN A 55 -9.57 5.42 7.83
CA ASN A 55 -8.66 5.03 8.89
C ASN A 55 -7.58 6.10 9.11
N SER A 56 -7.42 6.57 10.35
CA SER A 56 -6.38 7.55 10.74
C SER A 56 -4.97 7.12 10.32
N TYR A 57 -4.71 5.81 10.27
CA TYR A 57 -3.44 5.25 9.82
C TYR A 57 -3.16 5.53 8.33
N VAL A 58 -4.19 5.44 7.49
CA VAL A 58 -4.08 5.71 6.05
C VAL A 58 -3.78 7.19 5.79
N PHE A 59 -4.31 8.09 6.63
CA PHE A 59 -3.99 9.52 6.54
C PHE A 59 -2.53 9.82 6.91
N GLN A 60 -2.02 9.19 7.98
CA GLN A 60 -0.60 9.30 8.36
C GLN A 60 0.30 8.74 7.26
N TYR A 61 -0.06 7.59 6.70
CA TYR A 61 0.65 7.00 5.57
C TYR A 61 0.65 7.93 4.35
N ALA A 62 -0.49 8.53 3.99
CA ALA A 62 -0.57 9.44 2.86
C ALA A 62 0.32 10.67 3.02
N ALA A 63 0.36 11.26 4.22
CA ALA A 63 1.22 12.40 4.52
C ALA A 63 2.71 12.04 4.42
N GLU A 64 3.09 10.87 4.96
CA GLU A 64 4.47 10.38 4.90
C GLU A 64 4.89 10.02 3.47
N LEU A 65 4.00 9.35 2.72
CA LEU A 65 4.19 9.03 1.31
C LEU A 65 4.44 10.31 0.51
N GLN A 66 3.56 11.31 0.64
CA GLN A 66 3.73 12.58 -0.05
C GLN A 66 5.05 13.26 0.34
N ARG A 67 5.40 13.28 1.63
CA ARG A 67 6.64 13.88 2.12
C ARG A 67 7.87 13.23 1.49
N ARG A 68 7.96 11.90 1.50
CA ARG A 68 9.13 11.17 0.97
C ARG A 68 9.19 11.23 -0.56
N LEU A 69 8.05 11.12 -1.25
CA LEU A 69 8.00 11.26 -2.71
C LEU A 69 8.45 12.66 -3.17
N LEU A 70 8.12 13.72 -2.42
CA LEU A 70 8.58 15.09 -2.72
C LEU A 70 10.06 15.32 -2.38
N GLN A 71 10.61 14.62 -1.39
CA GLN A 71 12.00 14.78 -0.94
C GLN A 71 13.01 14.08 -1.85
N CYS A 72 12.60 13.06 -2.61
CA CYS A 72 13.46 12.27 -3.49
C CYS A 72 13.64 12.86 -4.90
N ALA A 73 13.40 14.17 -5.09
CA ALA A 73 13.51 14.82 -6.40
C ALA A 73 14.94 14.93 -6.94
N GLU A 74 15.98 14.68 -6.12
CA GLU A 74 17.38 14.80 -6.54
C GLU A 74 18.19 13.55 -6.19
N GLY A 75 18.40 12.66 -7.18
CA GLY A 75 19.44 11.62 -7.14
C GLY A 75 18.98 10.19 -6.85
N ASP A 76 17.69 9.93 -6.88
CA ASP A 76 17.13 8.71 -6.32
C ASP A 76 16.92 7.62 -7.40
N GLU A 77 17.50 6.44 -7.22
CA GLU A 77 17.72 5.42 -8.29
C GLU A 77 16.45 4.66 -8.73
N LEU A 78 15.34 4.79 -7.98
CA LEU A 78 14.11 4.01 -8.18
C LEU A 78 13.00 4.82 -8.87
N PRO A 79 12.23 4.21 -9.79
CA PRO A 79 11.00 4.80 -10.33
C PRO A 79 9.94 5.05 -9.26
N PHE A 80 9.03 5.99 -9.54
CA PHE A 80 7.97 6.44 -8.62
C PHE A 80 7.16 5.26 -8.04
N GLU A 81 6.76 4.33 -8.89
CA GLU A 81 5.93 3.18 -8.54
C GLU A 81 6.63 2.23 -7.55
N PHE A 82 7.95 2.06 -7.68
CA PHE A 82 8.72 1.22 -6.76
C PHE A 82 8.98 1.92 -5.43
N ARG A 83 9.17 3.24 -5.43
CA ARG A 83 9.29 4.02 -4.20
C ARG A 83 7.99 4.03 -3.41
N ALA A 84 6.86 4.20 -4.10
CA ALA A 84 5.55 4.08 -3.47
C ALA A 84 5.32 2.67 -2.88
N LEU A 85 5.76 1.63 -3.58
CA LEU A 85 5.67 0.24 -3.10
C LEU A 85 6.56 -0.01 -1.87
N GLU A 86 7.80 0.47 -1.90
CA GLU A 86 8.73 0.39 -0.76
C GLU A 86 8.13 1.02 0.49
N LEU A 87 7.60 2.24 0.37
CA LEU A 87 6.91 2.94 1.45
C LEU A 87 5.68 2.16 1.96
N ALA A 88 4.90 1.55 1.07
CA ALA A 88 3.75 0.72 1.46
C ALA A 88 4.18 -0.49 2.31
N LEU A 89 5.29 -1.13 1.92
CA LEU A 89 5.85 -2.27 2.64
C LEU A 89 6.47 -1.85 3.97
N GLU A 90 7.20 -0.73 4.01
CA GLU A 90 7.78 -0.17 5.25
C GLU A 90 6.68 0.11 6.27
N ALA A 91 5.57 0.71 5.84
CA ALA A 91 4.43 0.99 6.71
C ALA A 91 3.78 -0.30 7.22
N ALA A 92 3.54 -1.28 6.34
CA ALA A 92 2.99 -2.58 6.75
C ALA A 92 3.90 -3.32 7.74
N CYS A 93 5.22 -3.32 7.51
CA CYS A 93 6.19 -3.88 8.44
C CYS A 93 6.17 -3.15 9.79
N SER A 94 6.16 -1.81 9.79
CA SER A 94 6.09 -1.01 11.02
C SER A 94 4.81 -1.30 11.82
N PHE A 95 3.70 -1.53 11.13
CA PHE A 95 2.43 -1.91 11.77
C PHE A 95 2.50 -3.31 12.39
N LEU A 96 2.99 -4.30 11.63
CA LEU A 96 3.16 -5.66 12.11
C LEU A 96 4.11 -5.72 13.31
N ASP A 97 5.17 -4.92 13.29
CA ASP A 97 6.15 -4.84 14.38
C ASP A 97 5.54 -4.21 15.65
N ALA A 98 4.78 -3.11 15.48
CA ALA A 98 4.04 -2.49 16.58
C ALA A 98 3.00 -3.46 17.19
N GLN A 99 2.31 -4.23 16.35
CA GLN A 99 1.43 -5.28 16.84
C GLN A 99 2.24 -6.34 17.59
N LEU A 100 3.26 -6.94 16.97
CA LEU A 100 4.09 -7.98 17.59
C LEU A 100 4.61 -7.56 18.97
N HIS A 101 5.07 -6.32 19.13
CA HIS A 101 5.50 -5.79 20.42
C HIS A 101 4.38 -5.80 21.48
N LEU A 102 3.14 -5.48 21.11
CA LEU A 102 1.98 -5.56 22.00
C LEU A 102 1.65 -7.01 22.36
N TRP A 103 1.63 -7.91 21.38
CA TRP A 103 1.38 -9.34 21.62
C TRP A 103 2.46 -9.96 22.52
N VAL A 104 3.73 -9.59 22.33
CA VAL A 104 4.84 -10.06 23.18
C VAL A 104 4.72 -9.54 24.61
N GLN A 105 4.25 -8.31 24.82
CA GLN A 105 4.00 -7.77 26.16
C GLN A 105 2.80 -8.43 26.87
N GLU A 106 1.79 -8.90 26.13
CA GLU A 106 0.65 -9.63 26.72
C GLU A 106 0.96 -11.12 26.99
N LEU A 107 1.90 -11.73 26.25
CA LEU A 107 2.25 -13.15 26.36
C LEU A 107 3.36 -13.45 27.38
N VAL A 108 4.05 -12.44 27.91
CA VAL A 108 5.01 -12.60 29.00
C VAL A 108 4.48 -11.88 30.26
N PRO A 109 3.89 -12.60 31.23
CA PRO A 109 3.46 -12.03 32.51
C PRO A 109 4.64 -11.59 33.40
#